data_AF-A0A2K8M6U8-F1
#
_entry.id   AF-A0A2K8M6U8-F1
#
_cell.length_a   1.000
_cell.length_b   1.000
_cell.length_c   1.000
_cell.angle_alpha   90.00
_cell.angle_beta   90.00
_cell.angle_gamma   90.00
#
_symmetry.space_group_name_H-M   'P 1'
#
loop_
_entity.id
_entity.type
_entity.pdbx_description
1 polymer ?
#
loop_
_entity_poly.entity_id
_entity_poly.type
_entity_poly.pdbx_seq_one_letter_code
_entity_poly.pdbx_strand_id
1 'polypeptide(L)'
;MRVADLMNPQVGDRDPLQFDKASREARTGEDRTYPPSRVLAAEELDQPDRVDPGRARQERSTRFRTGGGDQIVALVRIRPEQREELARTALAIRGEEINTNGWLRLEAAFPDSRYAEWALWQLAENAEVLAPQAMRAARHERAAAIAAACAEPA
;
A
#
# COMPACT_ATOMS: atom_id res chain seq x y z
N MET A 1 -35.54 -20.22 -57.22
CA MET A 1 -36.20 -21.54 -57.12
C MET A 1 -35.72 -22.13 -55.79
N ARG A 2 -36.39 -21.89 -54.65
CA ARG A 2 -37.60 -22.58 -54.11
C ARG A 2 -37.44 -24.11 -54.22
N VAL A 3 -37.67 -24.97 -53.23
CA VAL A 3 -38.27 -24.99 -51.88
C VAL A 3 -37.95 -26.41 -51.33
N ALA A 4 -37.65 -26.58 -50.03
CA ALA A 4 -38.47 -27.31 -49.04
C ALA A 4 -38.60 -28.84 -49.28
N ASP A 5 -38.78 -29.75 -48.33
CA ASP A 5 -39.00 -29.81 -46.88
C ASP A 5 -38.84 -31.33 -46.57
N LEU A 6 -38.38 -31.77 -45.41
CA LEU A 6 -39.16 -32.29 -44.27
C LEU A 6 -38.08 -32.95 -43.36
N MET A 7 -37.97 -32.80 -42.04
CA MET A 7 -38.90 -32.47 -40.97
C MET A 7 -38.16 -31.75 -39.83
N ASN A 8 -38.83 -30.76 -39.24
CA ASN A 8 -38.67 -30.34 -37.84
C ASN A 8 -39.66 -31.18 -36.98
N PRO A 9 -39.43 -31.38 -35.67
CA PRO A 9 -40.05 -30.44 -34.72
C PRO A 9 -39.23 -30.11 -33.45
N GLN A 10 -39.27 -28.80 -33.11
CA GLN A 10 -39.46 -28.17 -31.79
C GLN A 10 -38.40 -28.47 -30.69
N VAL A 11 -37.49 -27.53 -30.41
CA VAL A 11 -37.59 -26.40 -29.45
C VAL A 11 -37.69 -26.85 -27.98
N GLY A 12 -36.59 -26.63 -27.26
CA GLY A 12 -36.46 -26.65 -25.81
C GLY A 12 -35.39 -25.64 -25.40
N ASP A 13 -35.85 -24.44 -25.09
CA ASP A 13 -35.19 -23.31 -24.45
C ASP A 13 -34.32 -23.69 -23.23
N ARG A 14 -33.07 -23.20 -23.15
CA ARG A 14 -32.44 -22.52 -21.96
C ARG A 14 -30.90 -22.40 -21.99
N ASP A 15 -30.47 -21.16 -21.78
CA ASP A 15 -29.27 -20.59 -21.14
C ASP A 15 -27.81 -20.90 -21.59
N PRO A 16 -27.03 -19.86 -21.98
CA PRO A 16 -25.62 -19.96 -22.30
C PRO A 16 -24.74 -19.49 -21.13
N LEU A 17 -24.56 -20.29 -20.07
CA LEU A 17 -23.49 -20.07 -19.08
C LEU A 17 -23.00 -21.40 -18.48
N GLN A 18 -22.37 -22.25 -19.29
CA GLN A 18 -21.44 -23.26 -18.78
C GLN A 18 -20.06 -22.63 -18.63
N PHE A 19 -19.83 -21.93 -17.52
CA PHE A 19 -18.47 -21.76 -17.01
C PHE A 19 -18.10 -23.04 -16.26
N ASP A 20 -17.11 -23.73 -16.82
CA ASP A 20 -16.45 -24.91 -16.26
C ASP A 20 -15.96 -24.63 -14.83
N LYS A 21 -16.76 -25.05 -13.83
CA LYS A 21 -16.41 -25.05 -12.41
C LYS A 21 -15.70 -26.36 -12.07
N ALA A 22 -14.50 -26.55 -12.59
CA ALA A 22 -13.65 -27.66 -12.15
C ALA A 22 -12.17 -27.29 -12.20
N SER A 23 -11.71 -26.51 -11.21
CA SER A 23 -10.38 -26.65 -10.58
C SER A 23 -10.10 -25.49 -9.62
N ARG A 24 -10.59 -25.60 -8.38
CA ARG A 24 -9.88 -24.99 -7.25
C ARG A 24 -10.08 -25.86 -6.03
N GLU A 25 -9.12 -26.77 -5.85
CA GLU A 25 -8.94 -27.56 -4.65
C GLU A 25 -9.13 -26.68 -3.40
N ALA A 26 -9.98 -27.13 -2.49
CA ALA A 26 -10.10 -26.59 -1.15
C ALA A 26 -8.76 -26.79 -0.41
N ARG A 27 -7.88 -25.80 -0.51
CA ARG A 27 -6.67 -25.70 0.33
C ARG A 27 -7.09 -25.15 1.69
N THR A 28 -7.26 -26.05 2.65
CA THR A 28 -7.74 -25.78 4.01
C THR A 28 -6.62 -25.21 4.91
N GLY A 29 -6.97 -24.19 5.70
CA GLY A 29 -6.33 -23.93 7.01
C GLY A 29 -5.21 -22.88 7.12
N GLU A 30 -4.71 -22.29 6.03
CA GLU A 30 -3.68 -21.24 6.12
C GLU A 30 -4.29 -19.84 6.23
N ASP A 31 -3.79 -19.06 7.20
CA ASP A 31 -4.13 -17.65 7.34
C ASP A 31 -3.64 -16.84 6.13
N ARG A 32 -4.55 -16.09 5.49
CA ARG A 32 -4.25 -15.29 4.30
C ARG A 32 -4.94 -13.94 4.35
N THR A 33 -4.23 -12.92 3.89
CA THR A 33 -4.77 -11.57 3.70
C THR A 33 -5.28 -11.42 2.26
N TYR A 34 -6.59 -11.22 2.10
CA TYR A 34 -7.21 -10.92 0.80
C TYR A 34 -7.57 -9.43 0.70
N PRO A 35 -7.43 -8.81 -0.49
CA PRO A 35 -7.94 -7.46 -0.73
C PRO A 35 -9.48 -7.45 -0.61
N PRO A 36 -10.09 -6.45 0.04
CA PRO A 36 -11.55 -6.35 0.19
C PRO A 36 -12.31 -6.35 -1.14
N SER A 37 -11.71 -5.75 -2.18
CA SER A 37 -12.26 -5.71 -3.54
C SER A 37 -12.37 -7.08 -4.22
N ARG A 38 -11.79 -8.13 -3.63
CA ARG A 38 -11.86 -9.51 -4.13
C ARG A 38 -12.79 -10.41 -3.31
N VAL A 39 -13.45 -9.87 -2.28
CA VAL A 39 -14.47 -10.58 -1.51
C VAL A 39 -15.81 -10.40 -2.22
N LEU A 40 -16.32 -11.49 -2.82
CA LEU A 40 -17.56 -11.47 -3.61
C LEU A 40 -18.82 -11.62 -2.75
N ALA A 41 -18.70 -12.33 -1.62
CA ALA A 41 -19.74 -12.48 -0.61
C ALA A 41 -19.07 -12.87 0.71
N ALA A 42 -19.68 -12.48 1.83
CA ALA A 42 -19.31 -12.92 3.16
C ALA A 42 -20.51 -13.64 3.78
N GLU A 43 -20.29 -14.86 4.25
CA GLU A 43 -21.29 -15.67 4.95
C GLU A 43 -20.92 -15.69 6.43
N GLU A 44 -21.90 -15.45 7.30
CA GLU A 44 -21.73 -15.56 8.74
C GLU A 44 -21.79 -17.05 9.11
N LEU A 45 -20.70 -17.56 9.68
CA LEU A 45 -20.59 -18.94 10.14
C LEU A 45 -20.54 -18.98 11.65
N ASP A 46 -21.03 -20.08 12.23
CA ASP A 46 -20.92 -20.35 13.67
C ASP A 46 -19.46 -20.25 14.10
N GLN A 47 -19.23 -19.40 15.11
CA GLN A 47 -17.90 -18.95 15.50
C GLN A 47 -17.03 -20.14 15.96
N PRO A 48 -15.87 -20.39 15.33
CA PRO A 48 -14.97 -21.43 15.80
C PRO A 48 -14.35 -21.04 17.15
N ASP A 49 -14.39 -21.97 18.10
CA ASP A 49 -13.74 -21.83 19.39
C ASP A 49 -12.21 -21.70 19.21
N ARG A 50 -11.66 -20.58 19.68
CA ARG A 50 -10.21 -20.32 19.93
C ARG A 50 -9.34 -19.78 18.78
N VAL A 51 -9.84 -18.86 17.98
CA VAL A 51 -8.93 -17.87 17.35
C VAL A 51 -9.14 -16.54 18.04
N ASP A 52 -8.09 -16.04 18.71
CA ASP A 52 -8.05 -14.65 19.20
C ASP A 52 -7.44 -13.78 18.08
N PRO A 53 -8.27 -13.14 17.25
CA PRO A 53 -7.78 -12.28 16.17
C PRO A 53 -6.98 -11.08 16.72
N GLY A 54 -7.27 -10.65 17.95
CA GLY A 54 -6.54 -9.59 18.64
C GLY A 54 -5.11 -10.02 18.95
N ARG A 55 -4.93 -11.22 19.48
CA ARG A 55 -3.60 -11.79 19.76
C ARG A 55 -2.79 -12.05 18.48
N ALA A 56 -3.41 -12.61 17.45
CA ALA A 56 -2.73 -12.84 16.17
C ALA A 56 -2.31 -11.53 15.47
N ARG A 57 -3.16 -10.50 15.53
CA ARG A 57 -2.84 -9.14 15.07
C ARG A 57 -1.73 -8.54 15.91
N GLN A 58 -1.80 -8.65 17.24
CA GLN A 58 -0.80 -8.13 18.16
C GLN A 58 0.55 -8.80 17.93
N GLU A 59 0.65 -10.12 17.84
CA GLU A 59 1.90 -10.84 17.59
C GLU A 59 2.55 -10.50 16.24
N ARG A 60 1.75 -10.23 15.20
CA ARG A 60 2.26 -9.70 13.92
C ARG A 60 2.67 -8.24 14.03
N SER A 61 1.90 -7.40 14.73
CA SER A 61 2.24 -6.00 15.00
C SER A 61 3.47 -5.87 15.91
N THR A 62 3.71 -6.81 16.83
CA THR A 62 4.91 -6.82 17.66
C THR A 62 6.10 -7.25 16.79
N ARG A 63 5.99 -8.32 15.98
CA ARG A 63 7.04 -8.70 15.01
C ARG A 63 7.39 -7.58 14.02
N PHE A 64 6.40 -6.86 13.50
CA PHE A 64 6.59 -5.66 12.67
C PHE A 64 7.27 -4.50 13.42
N ARG A 65 7.08 -4.41 14.75
CA ARG A 65 7.64 -3.33 15.60
C ARG A 65 8.96 -3.68 16.29
N THR A 66 9.30 -4.96 16.51
CA THR A 66 10.40 -5.34 17.42
C THR A 66 11.55 -6.15 16.81
N GLY A 67 11.60 -6.45 15.50
CA GLY A 67 12.88 -6.96 14.97
C GLY A 67 12.91 -7.47 13.53
N GLY A 68 13.76 -6.83 12.71
CA GLY A 68 14.50 -7.51 11.63
C GLY A 68 14.27 -7.00 10.20
N GLY A 69 14.84 -5.84 9.85
CA GLY A 69 15.00 -5.31 8.47
C GLY A 69 13.76 -4.60 7.94
N ASP A 70 13.69 -3.30 7.68
CA ASP A 70 14.64 -2.40 7.01
C ASP A 70 14.49 -0.97 7.56
N GLN A 71 14.47 -0.80 8.89
CA GLN A 71 14.33 0.53 9.50
C GLN A 71 15.39 1.47 8.90
N ILE A 72 14.92 2.61 8.41
CA ILE A 72 15.78 3.62 7.79
C ILE A 72 15.79 4.87 8.66
N VAL A 73 16.97 5.47 8.79
CA VAL A 73 17.13 6.79 9.39
C VAL A 73 17.37 7.79 8.27
N ALA A 74 16.48 8.77 8.19
CA ALA A 74 16.54 9.87 7.25
C ALA A 74 17.07 11.12 7.93
N LEU A 75 18.13 11.70 7.39
CA LEU A 75 18.52 13.05 7.73
C LEU A 75 17.74 14.01 6.84
N VAL A 76 16.96 14.89 7.45
CA VAL A 76 16.07 15.81 6.73
C VAL A 76 16.23 17.24 7.23
N ARG A 77 15.91 18.19 6.36
CA ARG A 77 15.62 19.58 6.72
C ARG A 77 14.15 19.82 6.52
N ILE A 78 13.47 20.35 7.53
CA ILE A 78 12.06 20.71 7.44
C ILE A 78 11.82 22.15 7.89
N ARG A 79 10.69 22.70 7.46
CA ARG A 79 10.13 23.91 8.06
C ARG A 79 9.72 23.62 9.51
N PRO A 80 10.05 24.47 10.51
CA PRO A 80 9.72 24.22 11.91
C PRO A 80 8.23 23.93 12.15
N GLU A 81 7.35 24.53 11.36
CA GLU A 81 5.90 24.36 11.41
C GLU A 81 5.45 22.93 11.07
N GLN A 82 6.28 22.18 10.33
CA GLN A 82 6.00 20.79 9.93
C GLN A 82 6.59 19.75 10.89
N ARG A 83 7.22 20.18 11.99
CA ARG A 83 7.87 19.27 12.94
C ARG A 83 6.87 18.32 13.61
N GLU A 84 5.68 18.80 13.93
CA GLU A 84 4.61 17.96 14.47
C GLU A 84 4.08 16.97 13.45
N GLU A 85 3.92 17.37 12.19
CA GLU A 85 3.49 16.48 11.10
C GLU A 85 4.46 15.32 10.92
N LEU A 86 5.77 15.62 10.90
CA LEU A 86 6.80 14.61 10.81
C LEU A 86 6.77 13.67 12.03
N ALA A 87 6.53 14.20 13.23
CA ALA A 87 6.46 13.40 14.45
C ALA A 87 5.27 12.44 14.49
N ARG A 88 4.18 12.72 13.76
CA ARG A 88 3.03 11.81 13.62
C ARG A 88 3.35 10.57 12.78
N THR A 89 4.33 10.66 11.90
CA THR A 89 4.66 9.60 10.93
C THR A 89 5.98 8.89 11.25
N ALA A 90 6.95 9.59 11.82
CA ALA A 90 8.23 9.01 12.21
C ALA A 90 8.11 8.15 13.46
N LEU A 91 8.88 7.06 13.52
CA LEU A 91 9.03 6.22 14.71
C LEU A 91 9.80 6.93 15.82
N ALA A 92 10.77 7.77 15.44
CA ALA A 92 11.57 8.57 16.36
C ALA A 92 12.14 9.79 15.63
N ILE A 93 12.33 10.88 16.37
CA ILE A 93 13.07 12.08 15.92
C ILE A 93 14.24 12.31 16.87
N ARG A 94 15.42 12.64 16.32
CA ARG A 94 16.66 12.91 17.04
C ARG A 94 17.40 14.10 16.42
N GLY A 95 18.28 14.71 17.20
CA GLY A 95 19.24 15.71 16.70
C GLY A 95 18.59 16.94 16.08
N GLU A 96 17.64 17.56 16.79
CA GLU A 96 16.97 18.78 16.34
C GLU A 96 17.91 19.99 16.41
N GLU A 97 18.32 20.51 15.26
CA GLU A 97 19.20 21.67 15.12
C GLU A 97 18.57 22.72 14.19
N ILE A 98 18.40 23.94 14.69
CA ILE A 98 17.96 25.06 13.86
C ILE A 98 19.15 25.54 13.03
N ASN A 99 19.00 25.50 11.71
CA ASN A 99 20.02 25.99 10.78
C ASN A 99 19.90 27.51 10.60
N THR A 100 20.95 28.16 10.13
CA THR A 100 21.02 29.63 9.94
C THR A 100 19.99 30.16 8.96
N ASN A 101 19.42 29.29 8.11
CA ASN A 101 18.35 29.61 7.17
C ASN A 101 16.92 29.45 7.74
N GLY A 102 16.78 29.16 9.04
CA GLY A 102 15.49 28.96 9.71
C GLY A 102 14.86 27.59 9.51
N TRP A 103 15.55 26.64 8.87
CA TRP A 103 15.09 25.26 8.74
C TRP A 103 15.58 24.40 9.90
N LEU A 104 14.74 23.45 10.33
CA LEU A 104 15.09 22.46 11.33
C LEU A 104 15.76 21.26 10.65
N ARG A 105 17.01 20.97 11.01
CA ARG A 105 17.70 19.73 10.64
C ARG A 105 17.46 18.71 11.73
N LEU A 106 17.09 17.48 11.34
CA LEU A 106 16.83 16.39 12.28
C LEU A 106 17.02 15.03 11.62
N GLU A 107 17.21 14.01 12.45
CA GLU A 107 17.20 12.60 12.08
C GLU A 107 15.83 12.00 12.41
N ALA A 108 15.14 11.46 11.40
CA ALA A 108 13.86 10.79 11.55
C ALA A 108 13.98 9.31 11.21
N ALA A 109 13.56 8.43 12.12
CA ALA A 109 13.54 6.99 11.90
C ALA A 109 12.17 6.55 11.36
N PHE A 110 12.16 5.69 10.34
CA PHE A 110 10.96 5.16 9.70
C PHE A 110 11.00 3.64 9.59
N PRO A 111 9.84 2.96 9.56
CA PRO A 111 9.77 1.50 9.50
C PRO A 111 10.55 0.91 8.32
N ASP A 112 10.51 1.57 7.16
CA ASP A 112 11.22 1.19 5.94
C ASP A 112 11.37 2.39 4.98
N SER A 113 12.14 2.23 3.89
CA SER A 113 12.38 3.27 2.87
C SER A 113 11.11 3.71 2.15
N ARG A 114 10.17 2.80 1.86
CA ARG A 114 8.94 3.14 1.14
C ARG A 114 8.03 4.01 1.99
N TYR A 115 7.94 3.69 3.27
CA TYR A 115 7.19 4.48 4.24
C TYR A 115 7.83 5.86 4.45
N ALA A 116 9.17 5.91 4.57
CA ALA A 116 9.90 7.17 4.64
C ALA A 116 9.63 8.06 3.42
N GLU A 117 9.75 7.50 2.21
CA GLU A 117 9.48 8.21 0.96
C GLU A 117 8.04 8.75 0.90
N TRP A 118 7.05 7.91 1.24
CA TRP A 118 5.65 8.35 1.29
C TRP A 118 5.44 9.48 2.30
N ALA A 119 5.89 9.32 3.54
CA ALA A 119 5.69 10.30 4.61
C ALA A 119 6.35 11.63 4.25
N LEU A 120 7.59 11.57 3.76
CA LEU A 120 8.34 12.76 3.38
C LEU A 120 7.78 13.42 2.12
N TRP A 121 7.15 12.67 1.21
CA TRP A 121 6.46 13.22 0.04
C TRP A 121 5.25 14.07 0.41
N GLN A 122 4.51 13.67 1.46
CA GLN A 122 3.34 14.43 1.95
C GLN A 122 3.71 15.82 2.47
N LEU A 123 4.96 16.02 2.92
CA LEU A 123 5.49 17.32 3.35
C LEU A 123 5.86 18.25 2.18
N ALA A 124 5.85 17.74 0.95
CA ALA A 124 6.10 18.49 -0.28
C ALA A 124 7.38 19.36 -0.21
N GLU A 125 7.29 20.63 -0.59
CA GLU A 125 8.38 21.61 -0.57
C GLU A 125 8.86 22.00 0.85
N ASN A 126 8.13 21.62 1.90
CA ASN A 126 8.48 21.94 3.27
C ASN A 126 9.47 20.95 3.92
N ALA A 127 9.90 19.93 3.16
CA ALA A 127 10.89 18.95 3.59
C ALA A 127 11.90 18.64 2.49
N GLU A 128 13.18 18.66 2.85
CA GLU A 128 14.31 18.24 2.02
C GLU A 128 15.00 17.03 2.66
N VAL A 129 15.25 16.00 1.84
CA VAL A 129 16.03 14.83 2.24
C VAL A 129 17.51 15.08 1.99
N LEU A 130 18.31 15.03 3.04
CA LEU A 130 19.78 15.17 2.96
C LEU A 130 20.48 13.82 2.86
N ALA A 131 19.99 12.80 3.58
CA ALA A 131 20.49 11.44 3.53
C ALA A 131 19.38 10.43 3.92
N PRO A 132 19.46 9.16 3.49
CA PRO A 132 20.46 8.59 2.58
C PRO A 132 20.33 9.09 1.14
N GLN A 133 21.43 9.03 0.38
CA GLN A 133 21.49 9.60 -0.98
C GLN A 133 20.52 8.91 -1.96
N ALA A 134 20.30 7.61 -1.80
CA ALA A 134 19.33 6.87 -2.61
C ALA A 134 17.91 7.46 -2.47
N MET A 135 17.51 7.81 -1.24
CA MET A 135 16.19 8.41 -0.98
C MET A 135 16.10 9.84 -1.52
N ARG A 136 17.19 10.60 -1.45
CA ARG A 136 17.27 11.92 -2.09
C ARG A 136 17.10 11.81 -3.61
N ALA A 137 17.76 10.84 -4.24
CA ALA A 137 17.63 10.59 -5.67
C ALA A 137 16.19 10.22 -6.06
N ALA A 138 15.56 9.29 -5.33
CA ALA A 138 14.17 8.90 -5.57
C ALA A 138 13.19 10.08 -5.48
N ARG A 139 13.35 10.96 -4.47
CA ARG A 139 12.53 12.18 -4.33
C ARG A 139 12.73 13.14 -5.51
N HIS A 140 13.99 13.33 -5.93
CA HIS A 140 14.32 14.18 -7.07
C HIS A 140 13.75 13.65 -8.39
N GLU A 141 13.94 12.36 -8.68
CA GLU A 141 13.40 11.70 -9.88
C GLU A 141 11.88 11.84 -9.97
N ARG A 142 11.18 11.59 -8.85
CA ARG A 142 9.73 11.75 -8.78
C ARG A 142 9.29 13.20 -9.03
N ALA A 143 9.96 14.17 -8.42
CA ALA A 143 9.65 15.59 -8.61
C ALA A 143 9.91 16.03 -10.06
N ALA A 144 11.01 15.58 -10.67
CA ALA A 144 11.35 15.88 -12.05
C ALA A 144 10.33 15.28 -13.04
N ALA A 145 9.87 14.05 -12.80
CA ALA A 145 8.84 13.42 -13.63
C ALA A 145 7.51 14.19 -13.60
N ILE A 146 7.10 14.68 -12.42
CA ILE A 146 5.89 15.50 -12.27
C ILE A 146 6.08 16.86 -12.96
N ALA A 147 7.22 17.51 -12.77
CA ALA A 147 7.52 18.79 -13.41
C ALA A 147 7.50 18.67 -14.95
N ALA A 148 8.05 17.59 -15.50
CA ALA A 148 8.00 17.31 -16.93
C ALA A 148 6.56 17.12 -17.43
N ALA A 149 5.75 16.32 -16.72
CA ALA A 149 4.35 16.09 -17.08
C ALA A 149 3.49 17.36 -17.03
N CYS A 150 3.79 18.30 -16.12
CA CYS A 150 3.12 19.60 -16.06
C CYS A 150 3.62 20.59 -17.12
N ALA A 151 4.83 20.41 -17.65
CA ALA A 151 5.42 21.28 -18.66
C ALA A 151 5.01 20.91 -20.09
N GLU A 152 4.54 19.68 -20.31
CA GLU A 152 3.93 19.28 -21.58
C GLU A 152 2.58 19.99 -21.76
N PRO A 153 2.43 20.85 -22.79
CA PRO A 153 1.13 21.45 -23.09
C PRO A 153 0.16 20.36 -23.59
N ALA A 154 -1.09 20.44 -23.14
CA ALA A 154 -2.17 19.54 -23.54
C ALA A 154 -2.53 19.66 -25.03
#